data_AF-A0A3R7W0Z6-F1
#
_entry.id   AF-A0A3R7W0Z6-F1
#
_cell.length_a   1.000
_cell.length_b   1.000
_cell.length_c   1.000
_cell.angle_alpha   90.00
_cell.angle_beta   90.00
_cell.angle_gamma   90.00
#
_symmetry.space_group_name_H-M   'P 1'
#
loop_
_entity.id
_entity.type
_entity.pdbx_description
1 polymer ?
#
loop_
_entity_poly.entity_id
_entity_poly.type
_entity_poly.pdbx_seq_one_letter_code
_entity_poly.pdbx_strand_id
1 'polypeptide(L)'
;MKVLLALVALPYATGATDFNAQAKVIVDAMTIDELIGQMTQVNIDYVIQDQNAKKVVVPSKVADLANQRIGSYLNSPFSTSTSVSVTGWNVTEWRSAISQIQTTHKATTGHPIIYGVDSLHG
;
A
#
# COMPACT_ATOMS: atom_id res chain seq x y z
N MET A 1 -4.73 2.26 61.65
CA MET A 1 -4.32 1.45 60.48
C MET A 1 -4.17 2.40 59.28
N LYS A 2 -2.93 2.80 58.94
CA LYS A 2 -2.64 3.65 57.78
C LYS A 2 -2.10 2.74 56.68
N VAL A 3 -2.87 2.54 55.62
CA VAL A 3 -2.44 1.76 54.45
C VAL A 3 -1.63 2.70 53.57
N LEU A 4 -0.35 2.40 53.40
CA LEU A 4 0.55 3.11 52.50
C LEU A 4 0.36 2.52 51.09
N LEU A 5 -0.19 3.30 50.14
CA LEU A 5 -0.18 2.92 48.73
C LEU A 5 1.23 3.16 48.17
N ALA A 6 1.95 2.10 47.83
CA ALA A 6 3.16 2.19 47.05
C ALA A 6 2.79 2.45 45.58
N LEU A 7 3.04 3.66 45.10
CA LEU A 7 2.93 4.00 43.68
C LEU A 7 4.14 3.39 42.95
N VAL A 8 3.95 2.27 42.26
CA VAL A 8 4.98 1.71 41.38
C VAL A 8 4.98 2.57 40.11
N ALA A 9 5.95 3.47 40.00
CA ALA A 9 6.23 4.17 38.75
C ALA A 9 6.82 3.16 37.76
N LEU A 10 6.00 2.67 36.83
CA LEU A 10 6.50 1.98 35.64
C LEU A 10 7.28 3.00 34.81
N PRO A 11 8.57 2.80 34.54
CA PRO A 11 9.28 3.65 33.61
C PRO A 11 8.64 3.46 32.24
N TYR A 12 7.98 4.51 31.74
CA TYR A 12 7.67 4.63 30.32
C TYR A 12 9.01 4.69 29.59
N ALA A 13 9.45 3.55 29.05
CA ALA A 13 10.57 3.52 28.13
C ALA A 13 10.14 4.26 26.87
N THR A 14 10.44 5.55 26.80
CA THR A 14 10.40 6.33 25.56
C THR A 14 11.60 5.95 24.70
N GLY A 15 11.68 4.68 24.30
CA GLY A 15 12.61 4.24 23.27
C GLY A 15 11.99 4.57 21.92
N ALA A 16 12.61 5.45 21.15
CA ALA A 16 12.23 5.62 19.75
C ALA A 16 12.26 4.25 19.05
N THR A 17 11.23 3.93 18.27
CA THR A 17 11.20 2.68 17.50
C THR A 17 12.41 2.65 16.55
N ASP A 18 13.26 1.64 16.69
CA ASP A 18 14.35 1.41 15.75
C ASP A 18 13.79 0.74 14.49
N PHE A 19 13.48 1.57 13.49
CA PHE A 19 12.97 1.10 12.20
C PHE A 19 13.99 0.26 11.43
N ASN A 20 15.30 0.44 11.65
CA ASN A 20 16.32 -0.39 10.99
C ASN A 20 16.30 -1.81 11.56
N ALA A 21 16.22 -1.94 12.89
CA ALA A 21 16.05 -3.23 13.54
C ALA A 21 14.75 -3.92 13.11
N GLN A 22 13.65 -3.17 13.02
CA GLN A 22 12.36 -3.69 12.56
C GLN A 22 12.42 -4.15 11.09
N ALA A 23 12.98 -3.34 10.20
CA ALA A 23 13.13 -3.68 8.78
C ALA A 23 14.00 -4.92 8.61
N LYS A 24 15.10 -5.04 9.37
CA LYS A 24 15.97 -6.21 9.34
C LYS A 24 15.21 -7.49 9.71
N VAL A 25 14.43 -7.47 10.80
CA VAL A 25 13.63 -8.63 11.21
C VAL A 25 12.62 -9.04 10.12
N ILE A 26 12.00 -8.07 9.44
CA ILE A 26 11.06 -8.34 8.36
C ILE A 26 11.78 -8.94 7.13
N VAL A 27 12.87 -8.32 6.67
CA VAL A 27 13.61 -8.74 5.48
C VAL A 27 14.29 -10.10 5.68
N ASP A 28 14.87 -10.35 6.86
CA ASP A 28 15.52 -11.63 7.18
C ASP A 28 14.51 -12.80 7.20
N ALA A 29 13.22 -12.52 7.39
CA ALA A 29 12.15 -13.53 7.39
C ALA A 29 11.53 -13.79 6.01
N MET A 30 11.86 -12.99 4.99
CA MET A 30 11.30 -13.14 3.64
C MET A 30 11.97 -14.27 2.87
N THR A 31 11.16 -14.98 2.09
CA THR A 31 11.64 -15.82 0.99
C THR A 31 12.23 -14.97 -0.14
N ILE A 32 12.99 -15.60 -1.04
CA ILE A 32 13.52 -14.92 -2.23
C ILE A 32 12.39 -14.34 -3.10
N ASP A 33 11.28 -15.05 -3.26
CA ASP A 33 10.13 -14.58 -4.04
C ASP A 33 9.47 -13.35 -3.40
N GLU A 34 9.36 -13.32 -2.07
CA GLU A 34 8.86 -12.15 -1.35
C GLU A 34 9.80 -10.95 -1.49
N LEU A 35 11.12 -11.16 -1.42
CA LEU A 35 12.11 -10.10 -1.63
C LEU A 35 12.01 -9.51 -3.05
N ILE A 36 11.98 -10.38 -4.07
CA ILE A 36 11.82 -9.96 -5.47
C ILE A 36 10.48 -9.23 -5.67
N GLY A 37 9.41 -9.76 -5.09
CA GLY A 37 8.10 -9.14 -5.10
C GLY A 37 8.14 -7.73 -4.50
N GLN A 38 8.67 -7.57 -3.28
CA GLN A 38 8.75 -6.25 -2.65
C GLN A 38 9.59 -5.23 -3.45
N MET A 39 10.58 -5.70 -4.22
CA MET A 39 11.39 -4.87 -5.13
C MET A 39 10.71 -4.58 -6.48
N THR A 40 9.55 -5.19 -6.74
CA THR A 40 8.80 -5.03 -8.00
C THR A 40 7.76 -3.92 -7.89
N GLN A 41 7.82 -2.98 -8.83
CA GLN A 41 6.82 -1.94 -9.01
C GLN A 41 6.12 -2.09 -10.37
N VAL A 42 4.78 -2.03 -10.38
CA VAL A 42 3.96 -2.26 -11.59
C VAL A 42 3.16 -1.02 -11.94
N ASN A 43 3.08 -0.66 -13.23
CA ASN A 43 2.22 0.43 -13.69
C ASN A 43 0.73 0.10 -13.39
N ILE A 44 0.00 1.07 -12.83
CA ILE A 44 -1.42 0.93 -12.48
C ILE A 44 -2.29 0.46 -13.65
N ASP A 45 -1.96 0.82 -14.89
CA ASP A 45 -2.72 0.46 -16.09
C ASP A 45 -2.93 -1.06 -16.23
N TYR A 46 -2.05 -1.89 -15.65
CA TYR A 46 -2.23 -3.34 -15.65
C TYR A 46 -3.55 -3.75 -15.00
N VAL A 47 -3.91 -3.17 -13.85
CA VAL A 47 -5.08 -3.54 -13.04
C VAL A 47 -6.29 -2.65 -13.29
N ILE A 48 -6.23 -1.76 -14.28
CA ILE A 48 -7.33 -0.85 -14.61
C ILE A 48 -7.93 -1.22 -15.95
N GLN A 49 -9.25 -1.06 -16.06
CA GLN A 49 -9.96 -1.15 -17.33
C GLN A 49 -10.97 -0.01 -17.45
N ASP A 50 -11.33 0.32 -18.69
CA ASP A 50 -12.44 1.22 -18.96
C ASP A 50 -13.78 0.47 -18.85
N GLN A 51 -14.72 1.02 -18.08
CA GLN A 51 -16.09 0.55 -17.92
C GLN A 51 -17.03 1.75 -17.91
N ASN A 52 -17.94 1.83 -18.89
CA ASN A 52 -18.90 2.95 -19.02
C ASN A 52 -18.24 4.33 -18.96
N ALA A 53 -17.15 4.51 -19.73
CA ALA A 53 -16.31 5.72 -19.75
C ALA A 53 -15.64 6.09 -18.41
N LYS A 54 -15.55 5.14 -17.47
CA LYS A 54 -14.80 5.29 -16.21
C LYS A 54 -13.66 4.28 -16.14
N LYS A 55 -12.58 4.67 -15.46
CA LYS A 55 -11.48 3.76 -15.12
C LYS A 55 -11.80 3.05 -13.81
N VAL A 56 -11.82 1.72 -13.84
CA VAL A 56 -12.17 0.89 -12.68
C VAL A 56 -11.11 -0.18 -12.42
N VAL A 57 -10.93 -0.54 -11.15
CA VAL A 57 -10.03 -1.61 -10.72
C VAL A 57 -10.57 -2.97 -11.15
N VAL A 58 -9.71 -3.85 -11.65
CA VAL A 58 -10.01 -5.23 -12.03
C VAL A 58 -9.54 -6.17 -10.91
N PRO A 59 -10.44 -6.68 -10.05
CA PRO A 59 -10.03 -7.41 -8.83
C PRO A 59 -9.20 -8.67 -9.09
N SER A 60 -9.46 -9.39 -10.17
CA SER A 60 -8.68 -10.59 -10.54
C SER A 60 -7.23 -10.26 -10.84
N LYS A 61 -6.96 -9.17 -11.58
CA LYS A 61 -5.60 -8.74 -11.89
C LYS A 61 -4.86 -8.19 -10.67
N VAL A 62 -5.58 -7.58 -9.72
CA VAL A 62 -5.01 -7.22 -8.41
C VAL A 62 -4.62 -8.48 -7.66
N ALA A 63 -5.48 -9.51 -7.64
CA ALA A 63 -5.18 -10.79 -7.02
C ALA A 63 -3.97 -11.48 -7.66
N ASP A 64 -3.85 -11.44 -8.99
CA ASP A 64 -2.67 -11.96 -9.71
C ASP A 64 -1.38 -11.30 -9.20
N LEU A 65 -1.36 -9.97 -9.12
CA LEU A 65 -0.19 -9.24 -8.63
C LEU A 65 0.04 -9.41 -7.12
N ALA A 66 -1.02 -9.59 -6.33
CA ALA A 66 -0.90 -9.92 -4.91
C ALA A 66 -0.28 -11.30 -4.70
N ASN A 67 -0.63 -12.29 -5.53
CA ASN A 67 0.01 -13.60 -5.51
C ASN A 67 1.51 -13.51 -5.87
N GLN A 68 1.90 -12.53 -6.70
CA GLN A 68 3.30 -12.22 -7.03
C GLN A 68 4.02 -11.34 -5.99
N ARG A 69 3.37 -11.01 -4.86
CA ARG A 69 3.97 -10.28 -3.73
C ARG A 69 4.55 -8.91 -4.08
N ILE A 70 4.04 -8.25 -5.11
CA ILE A 70 4.63 -6.98 -5.58
C ILE A 70 4.61 -5.92 -4.46
N GLY A 71 5.63 -5.08 -4.38
CA GLY A 71 5.73 -4.06 -3.34
C GLY A 71 5.00 -2.77 -3.66
N SER A 72 4.80 -2.46 -4.96
CA SER A 72 4.34 -1.14 -5.36
C SER A 72 3.57 -1.08 -6.69
N TYR A 73 2.68 -0.08 -6.77
CA TYR A 73 2.13 0.43 -8.02
C TYR A 73 2.56 1.88 -8.25
N LEU A 74 2.53 2.34 -9.50
CA LEU A 74 2.75 3.74 -9.86
C LEU A 74 1.83 4.25 -10.99
N ASN A 75 1.89 5.56 -11.22
CA ASN A 75 1.21 6.36 -12.26
C ASN A 75 -0.25 6.69 -12.00
N SER A 76 -0.76 7.67 -12.75
CA SER A 76 -2.19 7.88 -12.92
C SER A 76 -2.71 6.94 -14.00
N PRO A 77 -3.88 6.31 -13.82
CA PRO A 77 -4.49 5.52 -14.90
C PRO A 77 -4.96 6.38 -16.07
N PHE A 78 -4.83 7.70 -15.96
CA PHE A 78 -5.12 8.68 -17.00
C PHE A 78 -3.86 9.23 -17.67
N SER A 79 -2.65 8.76 -17.33
CA SER A 79 -1.39 9.28 -17.90
C SER A 79 -1.32 9.16 -19.43
N THR A 80 -2.05 8.23 -20.03
CA THR A 80 -2.16 8.04 -21.49
C THR A 80 -3.54 8.42 -22.04
N SER A 81 -4.43 8.99 -21.21
CA SER A 81 -5.78 9.34 -21.61
C SER A 81 -5.79 10.51 -22.59
N THR A 82 -6.52 10.37 -23.69
CA THR A 82 -6.80 11.45 -24.65
C THR A 82 -8.14 12.14 -24.39
N SER A 83 -8.84 11.78 -23.31
CA SER A 83 -10.13 12.37 -22.96
C SER A 83 -9.96 13.79 -22.44
N VAL A 84 -10.70 14.73 -23.03
CA VAL A 84 -10.72 16.15 -22.60
C VAL A 84 -11.73 16.40 -21.47
N SER A 85 -12.68 15.50 -21.25
CA SER A 85 -13.75 15.67 -20.25
C SER A 85 -13.48 14.92 -18.95
N VAL A 86 -12.65 13.87 -18.99
CA VAL A 86 -12.27 13.07 -17.82
C VAL A 86 -10.77 12.85 -17.83
N THR A 87 -10.07 13.70 -17.06
CA THR A 87 -8.60 13.73 -16.99
C THR A 87 -8.05 13.07 -15.73
N GLY A 88 -8.91 12.62 -14.83
CA GLY A 88 -8.50 12.04 -13.55
C GLY A 88 -9.67 11.52 -12.73
N TRP A 89 -9.32 10.75 -11.70
CA TRP A 89 -10.23 10.42 -10.61
C TRP A 89 -10.35 11.58 -9.63
N ASN A 90 -11.53 11.76 -9.04
CA ASN A 90 -11.68 12.61 -7.87
C ASN A 90 -11.14 11.92 -6.60
N VAL A 91 -11.10 12.64 -5.48
CA VAL A 91 -10.56 12.15 -4.20
C VAL A 91 -11.21 10.84 -3.72
N THR A 92 -12.54 10.72 -3.87
CA THR A 92 -13.28 9.53 -3.44
C THR A 92 -12.96 8.33 -4.34
N GLU A 93 -12.84 8.56 -5.64
CA GLU A 93 -12.45 7.53 -6.61
C GLU A 93 -11.02 7.03 -6.36
N TRP A 94 -10.06 7.94 -6.14
CA TRP A 94 -8.69 7.60 -5.74
C TRP A 94 -8.65 6.75 -4.47
N ARG A 95 -9.34 7.18 -3.41
CA ARG A 95 -9.40 6.43 -2.15
C ARG A 95 -10.02 5.06 -2.35
N SER A 96 -11.12 4.98 -3.10
CA SER A 96 -11.81 3.71 -3.38
C SER A 96 -10.90 2.73 -4.14
N ALA A 97 -10.22 3.19 -5.19
CA ALA A 97 -9.33 2.35 -5.98
C ALA A 97 -8.14 1.84 -5.15
N ILE A 98 -7.46 2.72 -4.42
CA ILE A 98 -6.32 2.35 -3.58
C ILE A 98 -6.77 1.43 -2.44
N SER A 99 -7.92 1.68 -1.81
CA SER A 99 -8.46 0.81 -0.76
C SER A 99 -8.75 -0.60 -1.27
N GLN A 100 -9.31 -0.75 -2.47
CA GLN A 100 -9.53 -2.08 -3.07
C GLN A 100 -8.21 -2.83 -3.25
N ILE A 101 -7.19 -2.17 -3.79
CA ILE A 101 -5.85 -2.75 -3.98
C ILE A 101 -5.25 -3.17 -2.62
N GLN A 102 -5.26 -2.26 -1.63
CA GLN A 102 -4.72 -2.53 -0.31
C GLN A 102 -5.43 -3.70 0.39
N THR A 103 -6.76 -3.76 0.30
CA THR A 103 -7.54 -4.84 0.91
C THR A 103 -7.14 -6.21 0.33
N THR A 104 -6.99 -6.31 -0.99
CA THR A 104 -6.56 -7.57 -1.63
C THR A 104 -5.17 -7.96 -1.19
N HIS A 105 -4.18 -7.06 -1.27
CA HIS A 105 -2.79 -7.37 -0.87
C HIS A 105 -2.68 -7.75 0.61
N LYS A 106 -3.34 -7.01 1.52
CA LYS A 106 -3.35 -7.35 2.95
C LYS A 106 -3.99 -8.70 3.22
N ALA A 107 -5.04 -9.07 2.50
CA ALA A 107 -5.68 -10.38 2.65
C ALA A 107 -4.82 -11.52 2.08
N THR A 108 -4.05 -11.28 1.01
CA THR A 108 -3.25 -12.32 0.34
C THR A 108 -1.87 -12.51 0.98
N THR A 109 -1.16 -11.43 1.30
CA THR A 109 0.26 -11.48 1.67
C THR A 109 0.56 -10.84 3.02
N GLY A 110 -0.39 -10.06 3.56
CA GLY A 110 -0.24 -9.35 4.84
C GLY A 110 0.59 -8.06 4.77
N HIS A 111 1.29 -7.78 3.67
CA HIS A 111 2.04 -6.53 3.54
C HIS A 111 1.18 -5.41 2.92
N PRO A 112 1.38 -4.14 3.33
CA PRO A 112 0.81 -3.00 2.63
C PRO A 112 1.51 -2.79 1.29
N ILE A 113 0.83 -2.09 0.39
CA ILE A 113 1.39 -1.62 -0.89
C ILE A 113 1.83 -0.16 -0.76
N ILE A 114 2.92 0.21 -1.43
CA ILE A 114 3.28 1.60 -1.69
C ILE A 114 2.71 2.02 -3.05
N TYR A 115 1.98 3.14 -3.09
CA TYR A 115 1.43 3.70 -4.33
C TYR A 115 2.15 5.00 -4.69
N GLY A 116 2.84 5.03 -5.83
CA GLY A 116 3.53 6.20 -6.35
C GLY A 116 2.67 7.02 -7.31
N VAL A 117 2.78 8.34 -7.25
CA VAL A 117 2.13 9.26 -8.19
C VAL A 117 3.06 10.42 -8.50
N ASP A 118 3.12 10.83 -9.78
CA ASP A 118 3.86 12.01 -10.22
C ASP A 118 3.10 13.30 -9.87
N SER A 119 3.08 13.65 -8.58
CA SER A 119 2.53 14.91 -8.08
C SER A 119 3.59 16.01 -8.14
N LEU A 120 3.88 16.50 -9.34
CA LEU A 120 5.00 17.42 -9.57
C LEU A 120 4.76 18.86 -9.07
N HIS A 121 3.50 19.31 -9.02
CA HIS A 121 3.17 20.70 -8.68
C HIS A 121 1.88 20.92 -7.87
N GLY A 122 1.30 19.84 -7.29
CA GLY A 122 0.02 19.92 -6.57
C GLY A 122 -1.18 20.06 -7.48
#